data_AF-A0A4Y4D7X2-F1
#
_entry.id   AF-A0A4Y4D7X2-F1
#
_cell.length_a   1.000
_cell.length_b   1.000
_cell.length_c   1.000
_cell.angle_alpha   90.00
_cell.angle_beta   90.00
_cell.angle_gamma   90.00
#
_symmetry.space_group_name_H-M   'P 1'
#
loop_
_entity.id
_entity.type
_entity.pdbx_description
1 polymer ?
#
loop_
_entity_poly.entity_id
_entity_poly.type
_entity_poly.pdbx_seq_one_letter_code
_entity_poly.pdbx_strand_id
1 'polypeptide(L)'
;MRVSEIRPCGSQEELDDAVARAAEVVTEGGCIVLPTDTVYGIGCDAFSAAGVQALLGAKGRTREMPPPVLIARPAVMDGLADEVSAEARALAEAFWPGALTIVCWAQPTLGWDLGETHGTVALRVPDDRVTRAVLERVGPMAVSSANRTGMPAARTARAAQEMLQNRVPLYLDDGVRPVADAASGAQDVASTIVDCTGETPVVLRHGAITLERLREVVPTVHGGAQGESAPATAAEVADSGIPSAGGTAASASTSATGPDGVAGGDATTATGAEADPQAEIDVSDDEIVTSMVLESTVAEDRPVDQGRDRSVRPEPRWGGTSALSMDEARRLVGDPDPDPE
;
A
#
# COMPACT_ATOMS: atom_id res chain seq x y z
N MET A 1 -9.17 -0.25 -26.66
CA MET A 1 -8.53 -0.58 -25.38
C MET A 1 -7.70 -1.85 -25.53
N ARG A 2 -6.54 -1.95 -24.86
CA ARG A 2 -5.88 -3.25 -24.63
C ARG A 2 -6.62 -3.97 -23.50
N VAL A 3 -6.77 -5.29 -23.62
CA VAL A 3 -7.38 -6.13 -22.58
C VAL A 3 -6.32 -6.47 -21.54
N SER A 4 -6.70 -6.45 -20.25
CA SER A 4 -5.81 -6.89 -19.17
C SER A 4 -5.56 -8.40 -19.19
N GLU A 5 -4.30 -8.81 -19.02
CA GLU A 5 -3.90 -10.23 -18.95
C GLU A 5 -3.32 -10.60 -17.58
N ILE A 6 -3.63 -11.80 -17.09
CA ILE A 6 -2.92 -12.44 -15.97
C ILE A 6 -1.89 -13.41 -16.56
N ARG A 7 -0.63 -13.32 -16.11
CA ARG A 7 0.45 -14.27 -16.43
C ARG A 7 0.85 -15.05 -15.17
N PRO A 8 0.82 -16.40 -15.18
CA PRO A 8 1.36 -17.19 -14.08
C PRO A 8 2.89 -17.03 -13.98
N CYS A 9 3.45 -17.27 -12.80
CA CYS A 9 4.90 -17.22 -12.54
C CYS A 9 5.41 -18.46 -11.77
N GLY A 10 4.63 -19.55 -11.77
CA GLY A 10 4.87 -20.73 -10.92
C GLY A 10 6.19 -21.44 -11.23
N SER A 11 6.37 -21.84 -12.48
CA SER A 11 7.58 -22.47 -13.03
C SER A 11 8.59 -21.45 -13.57
N GLN A 12 9.82 -21.91 -13.86
CA GLN A 12 10.86 -21.04 -14.43
C GLN A 12 10.50 -20.53 -15.83
N GLU A 13 9.90 -21.37 -16.68
CA GLU A 13 9.49 -20.99 -18.03
C GLU A 13 8.38 -19.92 -18.01
N GLU A 14 7.39 -20.08 -17.13
CA GLU A 14 6.35 -19.07 -16.89
C GLU A 14 6.94 -17.76 -16.34
N LEU A 15 7.91 -17.84 -15.41
CA LEU A 15 8.61 -16.68 -14.88
C LEU A 15 9.39 -15.93 -15.96
N ASP A 16 10.11 -16.64 -16.83
CA ASP A 16 10.91 -16.03 -17.90
C ASP A 16 10.02 -15.32 -18.94
N ASP A 17 8.89 -15.93 -19.32
CA ASP A 17 7.85 -15.31 -20.18
C ASP A 17 7.22 -14.08 -19.49
N ALA A 18 6.82 -14.21 -18.22
CA ALA A 18 6.25 -13.13 -17.44
C ALA A 18 7.20 -11.92 -17.29
N VAL A 19 8.49 -12.16 -17.07
CA VAL A 19 9.53 -11.13 -16.95
C VAL A 19 9.81 -10.47 -18.30
N ALA A 20 9.85 -11.24 -19.40
CA ALA A 20 9.95 -10.68 -20.75
C ALA A 20 8.76 -9.77 -21.07
N ARG A 21 7.54 -10.24 -20.79
CA ARG A 21 6.30 -9.50 -21.01
C ARG A 21 6.18 -8.26 -20.14
N ALA A 22 6.62 -8.32 -18.88
CA ALA A 22 6.71 -7.17 -17.99
C ALA A 22 7.66 -6.09 -18.54
N ALA A 23 8.80 -6.50 -19.08
CA ALA A 23 9.77 -5.57 -19.68
C ALA A 23 9.24 -4.86 -20.93
N GLU A 24 8.50 -5.56 -21.80
CA GLU A 24 7.80 -4.93 -22.93
C GLU A 24 6.80 -3.87 -22.44
N VAL A 25 5.91 -4.24 -21.51
CA VAL A 25 4.85 -3.35 -21.02
C VAL A 25 5.43 -2.10 -20.36
N VAL A 26 6.47 -2.24 -19.53
CA VAL A 26 7.07 -1.09 -18.84
C VAL A 26 7.87 -0.22 -19.81
N THR A 27 8.56 -0.81 -20.80
CA THR A 27 9.26 -0.04 -21.87
C THR A 27 8.28 0.78 -22.71
N GLU A 28 7.04 0.30 -22.89
CA GLU A 28 5.96 1.05 -23.54
C GLU A 28 5.28 2.08 -22.61
N GLY A 29 5.82 2.32 -21.41
CA GLY A 29 5.29 3.26 -20.42
C GLY A 29 4.10 2.76 -19.60
N GLY A 30 3.76 1.47 -19.72
CA GLY A 30 2.65 0.85 -19.00
C GLY A 30 2.96 0.51 -17.54
N CYS A 31 1.92 0.55 -16.70
CA CYS A 31 1.97 -0.05 -15.37
C CYS A 31 1.82 -1.58 -15.45
N ILE A 32 2.29 -2.29 -14.43
CA ILE A 32 2.10 -3.73 -14.22
C ILE A 32 1.73 -4.02 -12.77
N VAL A 33 1.04 -5.13 -12.50
CA VAL A 33 0.81 -5.63 -11.13
C VAL A 33 1.77 -6.76 -10.80
N LEU A 34 2.35 -6.70 -9.61
CA LEU A 34 3.49 -7.46 -9.13
C LEU A 34 3.18 -8.09 -7.75
N PRO A 35 3.56 -9.36 -7.47
CA PRO A 35 3.55 -9.91 -6.11
C PRO A 35 4.68 -9.30 -5.27
N THR A 36 4.52 -9.21 -3.95
CA THR A 36 5.64 -8.92 -3.02
C THR A 36 5.60 -9.86 -1.83
N ASP A 37 6.61 -9.82 -0.96
CA ASP A 37 6.61 -10.48 0.35
C ASP A 37 5.48 -10.01 1.28
N THR A 38 4.84 -8.87 0.97
CA THR A 38 3.74 -8.29 1.75
C THR A 38 2.38 -8.43 1.07
N VAL A 39 2.14 -7.72 -0.03
CA VAL A 39 0.86 -7.61 -0.75
C VAL A 39 1.14 -7.42 -2.25
N TYR A 40 0.14 -7.54 -3.13
CA TYR A 40 0.35 -7.16 -4.52
C TYR A 40 0.54 -5.63 -4.64
N GLY A 41 1.43 -5.21 -5.52
CA GLY A 41 1.69 -3.82 -5.87
C GLY A 41 1.38 -3.55 -7.35
N ILE A 42 0.92 -2.34 -7.66
CA ILE A 42 0.94 -1.78 -9.01
C ILE A 42 2.22 -0.95 -9.14
N GLY A 43 2.96 -1.12 -10.23
CA GLY A 43 4.23 -0.47 -10.45
C GLY A 43 4.48 -0.01 -11.89
N CYS A 44 5.39 0.93 -12.05
CA CYS A 44 5.85 1.49 -13.32
C CYS A 44 7.37 1.78 -13.23
N ASP A 45 8.02 2.11 -14.34
CA ASP A 45 9.40 2.61 -14.34
C ASP A 45 9.51 3.88 -13.47
N ALA A 46 10.43 3.88 -12.49
CA ALA A 46 10.65 5.01 -11.59
C ALA A 46 11.20 6.27 -12.30
N PHE A 47 11.76 6.12 -13.51
CA PHE A 47 12.26 7.23 -14.33
C PHE A 47 11.21 7.76 -15.32
N SER A 48 10.08 7.07 -15.48
CA SER A 48 9.00 7.51 -16.35
C SER A 48 8.02 8.41 -15.60
N ALA A 49 8.20 9.73 -15.70
CA ALA A 49 7.29 10.71 -15.10
C ALA A 49 5.82 10.45 -15.49
N ALA A 50 5.56 10.11 -16.77
CA ALA A 50 4.24 9.73 -17.26
C ALA A 50 3.74 8.41 -16.64
N GLY A 51 4.62 7.42 -16.45
CA GLY A 51 4.32 6.18 -15.74
C GLY A 51 3.93 6.43 -14.28
N VAL A 52 4.66 7.31 -13.58
CA VAL A 52 4.36 7.71 -12.20
C VAL A 52 3.03 8.46 -12.11
N GLN A 53 2.73 9.37 -13.04
CA GLN A 53 1.40 10.02 -13.07
C GLN A 53 0.28 9.00 -13.32
N ALA A 54 0.47 8.05 -14.23
CA ALA A 54 -0.49 6.98 -14.47
C ALA A 54 -0.69 6.08 -13.23
N LEU A 55 0.39 5.76 -12.51
CA LEU A 55 0.37 5.03 -11.25
C LEU A 55 -0.42 5.78 -10.17
N LEU A 56 -0.15 7.07 -9.96
CA LEU A 56 -0.86 7.91 -8.97
C LEU A 56 -2.33 8.08 -9.34
N GLY A 57 -2.65 8.34 -10.61
CA GLY A 57 -4.02 8.44 -11.12
C GLY A 57 -4.80 7.14 -10.97
N ALA A 58 -4.19 5.99 -11.27
CA ALA A 58 -4.80 4.66 -11.05
C ALA A 58 -5.02 4.33 -9.55
N LYS A 59 -4.39 5.08 -8.64
CA LYS A 59 -4.60 5.02 -7.18
C LYS A 59 -5.50 6.14 -6.64
N GLY A 60 -5.96 7.09 -7.45
CA GLY A 60 -6.64 8.29 -6.97
C GLY A 60 -5.83 9.03 -5.89
N ARG A 61 -4.49 9.05 -6.01
CA ARG A 61 -3.59 9.73 -5.06
C ARG A 61 -3.09 11.05 -5.62
N THR A 62 -2.91 12.02 -4.74
CA THR A 62 -2.18 13.27 -5.03
C THR A 62 -0.67 12.98 -5.09
N ARG A 63 0.08 13.90 -5.71
CA ARG A 63 1.55 13.86 -5.80
C ARG A 63 2.25 14.00 -4.44
N GLU A 64 1.52 14.40 -3.39
CA GLU A 64 2.01 14.61 -2.02
C GLU A 64 2.32 13.29 -1.28
N MET A 65 1.84 12.14 -1.78
CA MET A 65 2.16 10.80 -1.28
C MET A 65 2.96 10.02 -2.33
N PRO A 66 4.25 10.38 -2.56
CA PRO A 66 5.08 9.71 -3.56
C PRO A 66 5.18 8.19 -3.29
N PRO A 67 5.25 7.35 -4.33
CA PRO A 67 5.41 5.90 -4.15
C PRO A 67 6.86 5.55 -3.75
N PRO A 68 7.08 4.50 -2.93
CA PRO A 68 8.40 3.93 -2.78
C PRO A 68 8.90 3.31 -4.10
N VAL A 69 10.21 3.35 -4.29
CA VAL A 69 10.90 2.72 -5.43
C VAL A 69 11.46 1.37 -4.99
N LEU A 70 11.02 0.29 -5.65
CA LEU A 70 11.57 -1.04 -5.46
C LEU A 70 12.81 -1.23 -6.33
N ILE A 71 13.82 -1.90 -5.78
CA ILE A 71 15.11 -2.18 -6.42
C ILE A 71 15.48 -3.66 -6.29
N ALA A 72 16.14 -4.21 -7.32
CA ALA A 72 16.48 -5.63 -7.41
C ALA A 72 17.42 -6.14 -6.30
N ARG A 73 18.34 -5.29 -5.85
CA ARG A 73 19.44 -5.62 -4.93
C ARG A 73 19.98 -4.38 -4.22
N PRO A 74 20.53 -4.48 -2.99
CA PRO A 74 20.97 -3.33 -2.20
C PRO A 74 21.95 -2.40 -2.92
N ALA A 75 22.89 -2.94 -3.72
CA ALA A 75 23.89 -2.16 -4.46
C ALA A 75 23.32 -1.19 -5.52
N VAL A 76 22.01 -1.22 -5.81
CA VAL A 76 21.36 -0.19 -6.64
C VAL A 76 21.16 1.11 -5.84
N MET A 77 21.07 1.03 -4.51
CA MET A 77 20.90 2.18 -3.61
C MET A 77 22.02 3.21 -3.77
N ASP A 78 23.29 2.79 -3.88
CA ASP A 78 24.42 3.72 -4.03
C ASP A 78 24.38 4.54 -5.34
N GLY A 79 23.58 4.11 -6.33
CA GLY A 79 23.32 4.87 -7.57
C GLY A 79 22.02 5.69 -7.55
N LEU A 80 21.15 5.49 -6.55
CA LEU A 80 19.85 6.18 -6.44
C LEU A 80 19.75 7.14 -5.26
N ALA A 81 20.54 6.91 -4.21
CA ALA A 81 20.54 7.70 -2.98
C ALA A 81 21.89 8.42 -2.77
N ASP A 82 21.82 9.63 -2.22
CA ASP A 82 22.95 10.47 -1.84
C ASP A 82 23.21 10.36 -0.33
N GLU A 83 24.47 10.60 0.08
CA GLU A 83 24.89 10.69 1.49
C GLU A 83 24.42 9.53 2.42
N VAL A 84 24.20 8.33 1.86
CA VAL A 84 23.66 7.17 2.61
C VAL A 84 24.51 6.88 3.86
N SER A 85 23.87 6.93 5.03
CA SER A 85 24.54 6.77 6.33
C SER A 85 25.00 5.32 6.59
N ALA A 86 25.91 5.15 7.55
CA ALA A 86 26.35 3.82 7.98
C ALA A 86 25.20 3.01 8.61
N GLU A 87 24.32 3.69 9.36
CA GLU A 87 23.14 3.08 9.98
C GLU A 87 22.10 2.66 8.94
N ALA A 88 21.87 3.46 7.89
CA ALA A 88 21.03 3.08 6.75
C ALA A 88 21.57 1.83 6.04
N ARG A 89 22.88 1.74 5.83
CA ARG A 89 23.51 0.54 5.25
C ARG A 89 23.40 -0.68 6.17
N ALA A 90 23.56 -0.52 7.49
CA ALA A 90 23.40 -1.62 8.44
C ALA A 90 21.96 -2.16 8.49
N LEU A 91 20.96 -1.27 8.47
CA LEU A 91 19.55 -1.65 8.36
C LEU A 91 19.25 -2.35 7.02
N ALA A 92 19.80 -1.86 5.91
CA ALA A 92 19.68 -2.51 4.61
C ALA A 92 20.31 -3.92 4.63
N GLU A 93 21.54 -4.08 5.14
CA GLU A 93 22.22 -5.37 5.23
C GLU A 93 21.47 -6.39 6.09
N ALA A 94 20.83 -5.95 7.18
CA ALA A 94 20.10 -6.84 8.09
C ALA A 94 18.67 -7.20 7.62
N PHE A 95 18.03 -6.36 6.80
CA PHE A 95 16.59 -6.48 6.49
C PHE A 95 16.23 -6.45 4.98
N TRP A 96 17.21 -6.40 4.07
CA TRP A 96 17.01 -6.57 2.63
C TRP A 96 17.66 -7.85 2.08
N PRO A 97 16.97 -8.64 1.24
CA PRO A 97 15.57 -8.49 0.82
C PRO A 97 14.58 -8.62 1.98
N GLY A 98 13.46 -7.87 1.92
CA GLY A 98 12.41 -7.99 2.93
C GLY A 98 11.51 -6.76 3.08
N ALA A 99 10.81 -6.73 4.21
CA ALA A 99 9.75 -5.77 4.52
C ALA A 99 10.25 -4.47 5.18
N LEU A 100 11.47 -4.02 4.88
CA LEU A 100 12.00 -2.71 5.23
C LEU A 100 11.94 -1.75 4.04
N THR A 101 11.51 -0.52 4.28
CA THR A 101 11.65 0.61 3.36
C THR A 101 12.49 1.69 4.04
N ILE A 102 13.54 2.16 3.37
CA ILE A 102 14.47 3.17 3.89
C ILE A 102 14.29 4.46 3.09
N VAL A 103 14.04 5.58 3.76
CA VAL A 103 14.05 6.90 3.13
C VAL A 103 15.46 7.49 3.21
N CYS A 104 16.01 7.84 2.06
CA CYS A 104 17.32 8.49 1.90
C CYS A 104 17.15 9.81 1.13
N TRP A 105 18.21 10.64 1.10
CA TRP A 105 18.31 11.69 0.11
C TRP A 105 18.41 11.07 -1.29
N ALA A 106 17.70 11.59 -2.28
CA ALA A 106 17.79 11.11 -3.66
C ALA A 106 19.05 11.63 -4.35
N GLN A 107 19.64 10.86 -5.27
CA GLN A 107 20.76 11.33 -6.08
C GLN A 107 20.34 12.56 -6.90
N PRO A 108 20.95 13.75 -6.72
CA PRO A 108 20.42 15.00 -7.27
C PRO A 108 20.49 15.13 -8.80
N THR A 109 21.13 14.18 -9.47
CA THR A 109 21.35 14.10 -10.92
C THR A 109 20.35 13.21 -11.66
N LEU A 110 19.50 12.44 -10.94
CA LEU A 110 18.58 11.48 -11.57
C LEU A 110 17.48 12.15 -12.40
N GLY A 111 17.04 13.35 -12.02
CA GLY A 111 16.00 14.10 -12.74
C GLY A 111 14.62 13.44 -12.77
N TRP A 112 14.38 12.40 -11.97
CA TRP A 112 13.10 11.70 -11.91
C TRP A 112 11.97 12.55 -11.30
N ASP A 113 10.74 12.25 -11.69
CA ASP A 113 9.53 12.82 -11.09
C ASP A 113 8.73 11.70 -10.42
N LEU A 114 8.90 11.60 -9.09
CA LEU A 114 8.17 10.66 -8.23
C LEU A 114 6.96 11.33 -7.54
N GLY A 115 6.67 12.61 -7.81
CA GLY A 115 5.81 13.46 -6.99
C GLY A 115 6.60 14.37 -6.05
N GLU A 116 5.94 14.88 -5.00
CA GLU A 116 6.49 15.88 -4.09
C GLU A 116 7.39 15.22 -3.01
N THR A 117 8.56 14.75 -3.43
CA THR A 117 9.48 14.00 -2.57
C THR A 117 10.35 14.87 -1.66
N HIS A 118 10.36 16.19 -1.85
CA HIS A 118 11.21 17.13 -1.10
C HIS A 118 12.71 16.74 -1.15
N GLY A 119 13.15 16.19 -2.30
CA GLY A 119 14.53 15.72 -2.52
C GLY A 119 14.87 14.35 -1.93
N THR A 120 13.90 13.62 -1.35
CA THR A 120 14.11 12.29 -0.77
C THR A 120 13.67 11.14 -1.71
N VAL A 121 14.01 9.91 -1.35
CA VAL A 121 13.45 8.70 -1.98
C VAL A 121 13.32 7.57 -0.96
N ALA A 122 12.17 6.89 -0.96
CA ALA A 122 11.93 5.68 -0.19
C ALA A 122 12.29 4.44 -1.02
N LEU A 123 13.34 3.72 -0.64
CA LEU A 123 13.87 2.53 -1.34
C LEU A 123 13.50 1.22 -0.60
N ARG A 124 13.33 0.12 -1.33
CA ARG A 124 13.18 -1.24 -0.76
C ARG A 124 13.68 -2.32 -1.74
N VAL A 125 14.33 -3.35 -1.22
CA VAL A 125 14.51 -4.62 -1.92
C VAL A 125 13.44 -5.59 -1.41
N PRO A 126 12.40 -5.94 -2.20
CA PRO A 126 11.36 -6.88 -1.77
C PRO A 126 11.88 -8.32 -1.75
N ASP A 127 11.40 -9.14 -0.81
CA ASP A 127 11.75 -10.58 -0.74
C ASP A 127 10.78 -11.43 -1.57
N ASP A 128 10.68 -11.11 -2.86
CA ASP A 128 9.80 -11.81 -3.80
C ASP A 128 10.58 -12.15 -5.08
N ARG A 129 10.58 -13.44 -5.44
CA ARG A 129 11.37 -13.95 -6.59
C ARG A 129 10.95 -13.31 -7.91
N VAL A 130 9.65 -13.09 -8.10
CA VAL A 130 9.08 -12.62 -9.37
C VAL A 130 9.36 -11.14 -9.51
N THR A 131 9.08 -10.36 -8.47
CA THR A 131 9.38 -8.93 -8.49
C THR A 131 10.87 -8.66 -8.58
N ARG A 132 11.74 -9.43 -7.89
CA ARG A 132 13.19 -9.27 -8.07
C ARG A 132 13.65 -9.59 -9.50
N ALA A 133 13.15 -10.65 -10.12
CA ALA A 133 13.45 -10.97 -11.52
C ALA A 133 12.99 -9.87 -12.50
N VAL A 134 11.80 -9.29 -12.29
CA VAL A 134 11.32 -8.13 -13.06
C VAL A 134 12.24 -6.92 -12.85
N LEU A 135 12.58 -6.58 -11.60
CA LEU A 135 13.47 -5.44 -11.28
C LEU A 135 14.89 -5.62 -11.83
N GLU A 136 15.39 -6.86 -11.94
CA GLU A 136 16.67 -7.17 -12.59
C GLU A 136 16.63 -6.95 -14.10
N ARG A 137 15.47 -7.17 -14.74
CA ARG A 137 15.28 -7.03 -16.20
C ARG A 137 14.90 -5.60 -16.64
N VAL A 138 14.13 -4.91 -15.81
CA VAL A 138 13.48 -3.61 -16.08
C VAL A 138 14.24 -2.45 -15.46
N GLY A 139 14.79 -2.62 -14.25
CA GLY A 139 15.37 -1.55 -13.44
C GLY A 139 14.48 -1.13 -12.27
N PRO A 140 14.79 0.00 -11.61
CA PRO A 140 14.02 0.51 -10.47
C PRO A 140 12.59 0.86 -10.84
N MET A 141 11.63 0.46 -10.01
CA MET A 141 10.21 0.71 -10.27
C MET A 141 9.54 1.45 -9.13
N ALA A 142 8.79 2.50 -9.44
CA ALA A 142 7.88 3.15 -8.50
C ALA A 142 6.67 2.24 -8.28
N VAL A 143 6.37 1.87 -7.03
CA VAL A 143 5.32 0.87 -6.70
C VAL A 143 4.43 1.35 -5.55
N SER A 144 3.12 1.16 -5.70
CA SER A 144 2.13 1.34 -4.62
C SER A 144 1.26 0.08 -4.50
N SER A 145 0.54 -0.10 -3.39
CA SER A 145 -0.34 -1.26 -3.18
C SER A 145 -1.42 -1.40 -4.27
N ALA A 146 -1.75 -2.64 -4.63
CA ALA A 146 -2.68 -2.97 -5.71
C ALA A 146 -4.16 -2.93 -5.28
N ASN A 147 -4.60 -1.81 -4.71
CA ASN A 147 -5.98 -1.56 -4.26
C ASN A 147 -6.60 -0.30 -4.87
N ARG A 148 -7.93 -0.20 -4.93
CA ARG A 148 -8.61 1.11 -5.05
C ARG A 148 -8.49 1.86 -3.71
N THR A 149 -8.58 3.18 -3.74
CA THR A 149 -8.60 4.02 -2.52
C THR A 149 -9.67 3.53 -1.55
N GLY A 150 -9.32 3.41 -0.26
CA GLY A 150 -10.22 2.90 0.78
C GLY A 150 -10.42 1.38 0.83
N MET A 151 -9.98 0.62 -0.18
CA MET A 151 -10.07 -0.86 -0.18
C MET A 151 -8.82 -1.52 0.42
N PRO A 152 -8.93 -2.73 1.03
CA PRO A 152 -7.78 -3.54 1.44
C PRO A 152 -6.84 -3.87 0.28
N ALA A 153 -5.58 -4.21 0.59
CA ALA A 153 -4.59 -4.52 -0.43
C ALA A 153 -4.89 -5.88 -1.09
N ALA A 154 -4.75 -5.98 -2.40
CA ALA A 154 -4.93 -7.25 -3.09
C ALA A 154 -3.87 -8.28 -2.65
N ARG A 155 -4.32 -9.50 -2.32
CA ARG A 155 -3.45 -10.62 -1.92
C ARG A 155 -3.37 -11.73 -2.99
N THR A 156 -4.02 -11.54 -4.14
CA THR A 156 -3.91 -12.38 -5.36
C THR A 156 -3.93 -11.49 -6.60
N ALA A 157 -3.33 -11.95 -7.70
CA ALA A 157 -3.39 -11.25 -8.99
C ALA A 157 -4.84 -11.05 -9.47
N ARG A 158 -5.71 -12.05 -9.27
CA ARG A 158 -7.15 -11.96 -9.58
C ARG A 158 -7.85 -10.84 -8.80
N ALA A 159 -7.66 -10.75 -7.48
CA ALA A 159 -8.26 -9.69 -6.68
C ALA A 159 -7.75 -8.30 -7.11
N ALA A 160 -6.47 -8.20 -7.51
CA ALA A 160 -5.93 -6.98 -8.09
C ALA A 160 -6.59 -6.64 -9.44
N GLN A 161 -6.83 -7.64 -10.30
CA GLN A 161 -7.50 -7.44 -11.59
C GLN A 161 -8.98 -7.06 -11.44
N GLU A 162 -9.70 -7.65 -10.49
CA GLU A 162 -11.08 -7.26 -10.15
C GLU A 162 -11.16 -5.77 -9.75
N MET A 163 -10.15 -5.29 -9.00
CA MET A 163 -10.06 -3.87 -8.60
C MET A 163 -9.59 -2.95 -9.74
N LEU A 164 -8.50 -3.28 -10.44
CA LEU A 164 -7.81 -2.36 -11.34
C LEU A 164 -8.20 -2.54 -12.82
N GLN A 165 -8.70 -3.72 -13.20
CA GLN A 165 -9.28 -4.03 -14.52
C GLN A 165 -8.34 -3.63 -15.67
N ASN A 166 -8.89 -3.09 -16.77
CA ASN A 166 -8.10 -2.67 -17.94
C ASN A 166 -7.29 -1.37 -17.73
N ARG A 167 -7.26 -0.79 -16.51
CA ARG A 167 -6.33 0.32 -16.19
C ARG A 167 -4.88 -0.14 -16.11
N VAL A 168 -4.66 -1.44 -15.86
CA VAL A 168 -3.33 -2.07 -15.91
C VAL A 168 -3.36 -3.17 -16.98
N PRO A 169 -2.43 -3.18 -17.95
CA PRO A 169 -2.40 -4.20 -19.01
C PRO A 169 -1.97 -5.59 -18.52
N LEU A 170 -1.11 -5.70 -17.50
CA LEU A 170 -0.50 -6.97 -17.09
C LEU A 170 -0.54 -7.17 -15.56
N TYR A 171 -0.88 -8.38 -15.14
CA TYR A 171 -0.89 -8.84 -13.77
C TYR A 171 -0.06 -10.13 -13.67
N LEU A 172 1.02 -10.12 -12.90
CA LEU A 172 1.80 -11.32 -12.61
C LEU A 172 1.16 -12.09 -11.46
N ASP A 173 1.10 -13.43 -11.53
CA ASP A 173 0.48 -14.28 -10.51
C ASP A 173 1.49 -15.32 -9.96
N ASP A 174 1.97 -15.06 -8.74
CA ASP A 174 2.73 -16.01 -7.93
C ASP A 174 1.90 -16.47 -6.71
N GLY A 175 0.58 -16.49 -6.84
CA GLY A 175 -0.35 -16.97 -5.83
C GLY A 175 -0.53 -16.04 -4.62
N VAL A 176 -1.09 -16.62 -3.55
CA VAL A 176 -1.60 -15.87 -2.38
C VAL A 176 -0.46 -15.32 -1.51
N ARG A 177 -0.52 -14.03 -1.19
CA ARG A 177 0.47 -13.36 -0.31
C ARG A 177 0.20 -13.68 1.16
N PRO A 178 1.20 -13.62 2.07
CA PRO A 178 1.03 -14.00 3.47
C PRO A 178 -0.14 -13.29 4.19
N VAL A 179 -0.66 -13.92 5.25
CA VAL A 179 -1.48 -13.19 6.25
C VAL A 179 -0.52 -12.71 7.33
N ALA A 180 -0.74 -11.51 7.87
CA ALA A 180 -0.24 -11.19 9.20
C ALA A 180 -0.96 -12.06 10.25
N ASP A 181 -0.32 -12.31 11.40
CA ASP A 181 -0.97 -13.06 12.48
C ASP A 181 -2.24 -12.31 12.94
N ALA A 182 -3.38 -13.00 12.87
CA ALA A 182 -4.68 -12.47 13.30
C ALA A 182 -4.70 -12.06 14.79
N ALA A 183 -3.81 -12.62 15.62
CA ALA A 183 -3.64 -12.19 17.00
C ALA A 183 -3.17 -10.73 17.17
N SER A 184 -2.57 -10.14 16.12
CA SER A 184 -2.14 -8.73 16.11
C SER A 184 -3.26 -7.74 15.76
N GLY A 185 -4.41 -8.22 15.24
CA GLY A 185 -5.47 -7.36 14.69
C GLY A 185 -5.11 -6.59 13.41
N ALA A 186 -3.85 -6.66 12.96
CA ALA A 186 -3.39 -5.96 11.77
C ALA A 186 -3.76 -6.74 10.50
N GLN A 187 -4.80 -6.29 9.80
CA GLN A 187 -5.01 -6.69 8.41
C GLN A 187 -3.93 -6.03 7.54
N ASP A 188 -3.23 -6.84 6.75
CA ASP A 188 -2.17 -6.45 5.80
C ASP A 188 -0.98 -5.69 6.43
N VAL A 189 -0.07 -6.40 7.08
CA VAL A 189 1.17 -5.82 7.63
C VAL A 189 2.10 -5.38 6.49
N ALA A 190 2.07 -4.08 6.21
CA ALA A 190 2.93 -3.42 5.23
C ALA A 190 4.40 -3.32 5.71
N SER A 191 5.31 -2.89 4.82
CA SER A 191 6.71 -2.67 5.18
C SER A 191 6.86 -1.58 6.25
N THR A 192 7.79 -1.79 7.18
CA THR A 192 8.23 -0.73 8.10
C THR A 192 8.97 0.34 7.28
N ILE A 193 8.66 1.62 7.51
CA ILE A 193 9.33 2.74 6.84
C ILE A 193 10.20 3.47 7.88
N VAL A 194 11.49 3.59 7.59
CA VAL A 194 12.47 4.29 8.42
C VAL A 194 13.09 5.44 7.62
N ASP A 195 13.03 6.64 8.16
CA ASP A 195 13.77 7.80 7.68
C ASP A 195 15.23 7.71 8.13
N CYS A 196 16.17 7.84 7.19
CA CYS A 196 17.61 7.88 7.43
C CYS A 196 18.26 9.16 6.88
N THR A 197 17.48 10.21 6.62
CA THR A 197 17.97 11.52 6.12
C THR A 197 18.57 12.41 7.22
N GLY A 198 18.23 12.14 8.49
CA GLY A 198 18.71 12.85 9.67
C GLY A 198 19.94 12.20 10.34
N GLU A 199 20.39 12.81 11.44
CA GLU A 199 21.50 12.27 12.28
C GLU A 199 21.17 10.93 12.93
N THR A 200 19.89 10.70 13.24
CA THR A 200 19.41 9.46 13.85
C THR A 200 18.20 8.95 13.07
N PRO A 201 18.13 7.65 12.72
CA PRO A 201 16.99 7.10 12.01
C PRO A 201 15.67 7.18 12.79
N VAL A 202 14.57 7.45 12.09
CA VAL A 202 13.23 7.61 12.69
C VAL A 202 12.21 6.71 11.99
N VAL A 203 11.46 5.91 12.74
CA VAL A 203 10.34 5.13 12.17
C VAL A 203 9.20 6.08 11.78
N LEU A 204 8.90 6.16 10.47
CA LEU A 204 7.76 6.91 9.92
C LEU A 204 6.49 6.06 9.85
N ARG A 205 6.64 4.75 9.60
CA ARG A 205 5.53 3.79 9.59
C ARG A 205 5.95 2.49 10.26
N HIS A 206 5.26 2.11 11.33
CA HIS A 206 5.35 0.79 11.94
C HIS A 206 4.75 -0.27 11.00
N GLY A 207 5.40 -1.42 10.90
CA GLY A 207 5.06 -2.48 9.94
C GLY A 207 5.66 -3.82 10.35
N ALA A 208 6.02 -4.65 9.36
CA ALA A 208 6.51 -6.02 9.58
C ALA A 208 7.73 -6.15 10.50
N ILE A 209 8.58 -5.13 10.58
CA ILE A 209 9.79 -5.10 11.40
C ILE A 209 9.54 -4.15 12.56
N THR A 210 9.58 -4.68 13.79
CA THR A 210 9.31 -3.90 15.00
C THR A 210 10.47 -2.98 15.37
N LEU A 211 10.21 -1.99 16.22
CA LEU A 211 11.24 -1.05 16.69
C LEU A 211 12.36 -1.76 17.47
N GLU A 212 12.03 -2.81 18.21
CA GLU A 212 12.99 -3.64 18.95
C GLU A 212 13.94 -4.34 17.97
N ARG A 213 13.39 -4.95 16.90
CA ARG A 213 14.18 -5.58 15.83
C ARG A 213 15.11 -4.58 15.16
N LEU A 214 14.66 -3.36 14.87
CA LEU A 214 15.51 -2.31 14.31
C LEU A 214 16.66 -1.94 15.28
N ARG A 215 16.35 -1.83 16.59
CA ARG A 215 17.31 -1.48 17.64
C ARG A 215 18.34 -2.55 17.97
N GLU A 216 18.10 -3.82 17.64
CA GLU A 216 19.13 -4.86 17.68
C GLU A 216 20.30 -4.56 16.72
N VAL A 217 20.02 -3.88 15.61
CA VAL A 217 21.00 -3.55 14.56
C VAL A 217 21.53 -2.12 14.74
N VAL A 218 20.62 -1.16 14.96
CA VAL A 218 20.92 0.26 15.14
C VAL A 218 20.22 0.77 16.41
N PRO A 219 20.89 0.70 17.58
CA PRO A 219 20.27 1.01 18.88
C PRO A 219 19.72 2.45 19.02
N THR A 220 20.20 3.36 18.17
CA THR A 220 19.85 4.78 18.15
C THR A 220 18.45 5.06 17.56
N VAL A 221 17.87 4.12 16.78
CA VAL A 221 16.59 4.33 16.06
C VAL A 221 15.48 4.87 16.99
N HIS A 222 14.86 5.98 16.60
CA HIS A 222 13.70 6.56 17.28
C HIS A 222 12.38 5.99 16.72
N GLY A 223 11.41 5.73 17.61
CA GLY A 223 10.11 5.15 17.24
C GLY A 223 9.08 6.12 16.61
N GLY A 224 9.50 7.35 16.30
CA GLY A 224 8.61 8.43 15.86
C GLY A 224 7.58 8.85 16.91
N ALA A 225 6.58 9.64 16.49
CA ALA A 225 5.55 10.21 17.37
C ALA A 225 4.63 9.20 18.08
N GLN A 226 4.71 7.91 17.76
CA GLN A 226 3.99 6.83 18.44
C GLN A 226 4.86 5.96 19.35
N GLY A 227 6.17 6.24 19.44
CA GLY A 227 7.16 5.39 20.12
C GLY A 227 7.57 5.82 21.53
N GLU A 228 6.98 6.87 22.10
CA GLU A 228 7.39 7.44 23.40
C GLU A 228 6.42 7.12 24.55
N SER A 229 6.00 5.86 24.65
CA SER A 229 5.59 5.31 25.94
C SER A 229 6.85 4.93 26.73
N ALA A 230 7.19 5.74 27.73
CA ALA A 230 8.34 5.49 28.61
C ALA A 230 8.25 4.08 29.24
N PRO A 231 9.39 3.40 29.48
CA PRO A 231 9.38 2.08 30.11
C PRO A 231 8.75 2.19 31.50
N ALA A 232 7.64 1.47 31.70
CA ALA A 232 7.01 1.36 33.01
C ALA A 232 8.02 0.74 33.98
N THR A 233 8.50 1.54 34.93
CA THR A 233 9.45 1.10 35.94
C THR A 233 8.88 -0.07 36.74
N ALA A 234 9.65 -1.15 36.84
CA ALA A 234 9.31 -2.27 37.70
C ALA A 234 9.12 -1.78 39.14
N ALA A 235 7.91 -1.93 39.67
CA ALA A 235 7.59 -1.76 41.08
C ALA A 235 7.20 -3.13 41.63
N GLU A 236 7.90 -3.55 42.67
CA GLU A 236 7.77 -4.86 43.30
C GLU A 236 6.40 -5.03 43.96
N VAL A 237 5.81 -6.23 43.87
CA VAL A 237 4.69 -6.62 44.73
C VAL A 237 5.12 -7.81 45.57
N ALA A 238 5.46 -7.53 46.82
CA ALA A 238 5.73 -8.54 47.82
C ALA A 238 4.41 -9.12 48.40
N ASP A 239 4.50 -10.42 48.68
CA ASP A 239 3.61 -11.31 49.41
C ASP A 239 2.79 -10.73 50.59
N SER A 240 1.54 -11.25 50.75
CA SER A 240 0.83 -11.57 52.02
C SER A 240 -0.62 -11.01 52.14
N GLY A 241 -1.61 -11.89 52.40
CA GLY A 241 -2.83 -11.50 53.16
C GLY A 241 -4.21 -11.98 52.67
N ILE A 242 -4.65 -13.15 53.14
CA ILE A 242 -6.03 -13.72 53.11
C ILE A 242 -6.57 -13.72 54.59
N PRO A 243 -7.88 -13.86 54.99
CA PRO A 243 -9.19 -13.99 54.29
C PRO A 243 -10.33 -13.05 54.79
N SER A 244 -11.56 -13.13 54.23
CA SER A 244 -12.79 -13.53 54.98
C SER A 244 -14.07 -13.65 54.11
N ALA A 245 -15.04 -14.44 54.57
CA ALA A 245 -16.12 -15.14 53.84
C ALA A 245 -17.53 -14.49 53.84
N GLY A 246 -18.45 -15.10 53.06
CA GLY A 246 -19.93 -14.94 53.06
C GLY A 246 -20.48 -14.92 51.62
N GLY A 247 -21.17 -15.93 51.05
CA GLY A 247 -22.47 -16.52 51.44
C GLY A 247 -23.62 -15.79 50.69
N THR A 248 -24.60 -16.39 50.00
CA THR A 248 -25.08 -17.79 49.82
C THR A 248 -26.13 -17.86 48.69
N ALA A 249 -26.19 -18.99 47.93
CA ALA A 249 -27.36 -19.62 47.26
C ALA A 249 -28.23 -18.79 46.25
N ALA A 250 -29.00 -19.35 45.29
CA ALA A 250 -29.34 -20.74 44.96
C ALA A 250 -29.69 -20.94 43.45
N SER A 251 -29.63 -22.20 42.99
CA SER A 251 -30.53 -22.99 42.10
C SER A 251 -31.52 -22.32 41.10
N ALA A 252 -31.95 -22.96 39.99
CA ALA A 252 -31.50 -24.13 39.20
C ALA A 252 -32.45 -24.35 37.99
N SER A 253 -32.02 -25.16 37.00
CA SER A 253 -32.86 -26.01 36.10
C SER A 253 -33.75 -25.28 35.05
N THR A 254 -34.35 -25.86 33.98
CA THR A 254 -34.23 -27.08 33.10
C THR A 254 -35.26 -26.88 31.96
N SER A 255 -35.21 -27.47 30.76
CA SER A 255 -34.28 -28.35 30.02
C SER A 255 -34.67 -28.36 28.52
N ALA A 256 -33.86 -28.95 27.63
CA ALA A 256 -34.15 -29.03 26.18
C ALA A 256 -34.95 -30.28 25.76
N THR A 257 -35.84 -30.14 24.77
CA THR A 257 -36.28 -31.20 23.85
C THR A 257 -36.83 -30.61 22.53
N GLY A 258 -36.46 -31.17 21.37
CA GLY A 258 -37.20 -31.04 20.10
C GLY A 258 -38.00 -32.33 19.81
N PRO A 259 -38.27 -32.74 18.54
CA PRO A 259 -38.02 -32.06 17.26
C PRO A 259 -39.20 -32.21 16.23
N ASP A 260 -38.88 -32.07 14.93
CA ASP A 260 -39.57 -32.55 13.71
C ASP A 260 -40.75 -31.78 13.05
N GLY A 261 -40.68 -31.68 11.71
CA GLY A 261 -41.77 -31.25 10.81
C GLY A 261 -41.28 -30.74 9.43
N VAL A 262 -41.57 -31.47 8.33
CA VAL A 262 -41.14 -31.14 6.96
C VAL A 262 -42.32 -31.08 5.98
N ALA A 263 -42.44 -29.99 5.22
CA ALA A 263 -43.17 -29.82 3.94
C ALA A 263 -42.82 -28.42 3.37
N GLY A 264 -42.82 -28.10 2.07
CA GLY A 264 -43.27 -28.84 0.88
C GLY A 264 -44.44 -28.11 0.18
N GLY A 265 -44.17 -27.33 -0.86
CA GLY A 265 -45.20 -26.58 -1.62
C GLY A 265 -44.63 -25.77 -2.79
N ASP A 266 -45.37 -25.70 -3.90
CA ASP A 266 -44.88 -25.33 -5.24
C ASP A 266 -45.65 -24.13 -5.87
N ALA A 267 -45.18 -23.67 -7.03
CA ALA A 267 -45.56 -22.53 -7.88
C ALA A 267 -47.02 -22.02 -7.94
N THR A 268 -47.21 -20.74 -8.36
CA THR A 268 -47.94 -20.33 -9.62
C THR A 268 -47.94 -18.79 -9.85
N THR A 269 -48.08 -18.40 -11.13
CA THR A 269 -47.93 -17.09 -11.81
C THR A 269 -49.13 -16.10 -11.77
N ALA A 270 -48.88 -14.79 -11.94
CA ALA A 270 -49.49 -13.89 -12.97
C ALA A 270 -48.90 -12.45 -12.86
N THR A 271 -48.22 -11.84 -13.85
CA THR A 271 -48.63 -11.25 -15.16
C THR A 271 -49.08 -9.76 -15.10
N GLY A 272 -48.36 -8.90 -15.83
CA GLY A 272 -48.77 -7.55 -16.26
C GLY A 272 -47.68 -6.48 -16.07
N ALA A 273 -47.41 -5.51 -16.94
CA ALA A 273 -47.56 -5.31 -18.39
C ALA A 273 -47.04 -3.88 -18.67
N GLU A 274 -46.05 -3.77 -19.56
CA GLU A 274 -45.68 -2.62 -20.41
C GLU A 274 -45.46 -1.17 -19.88
N ALA A 275 -44.35 -0.59 -20.39
CA ALA A 275 -44.17 0.78 -20.91
C ALA A 275 -43.20 1.73 -20.15
N ASP A 276 -42.00 1.86 -20.72
CA ASP A 276 -41.13 3.06 -20.69
C ASP A 276 -41.32 3.79 -22.04
N PRO A 277 -41.28 5.14 -22.12
CA PRO A 277 -40.02 5.79 -22.45
C PRO A 277 -39.73 7.14 -21.75
N GLN A 278 -38.54 7.20 -21.14
CA GLN A 278 -37.51 8.25 -21.28
C GLN A 278 -37.81 9.69 -20.81
N ALA A 279 -36.97 10.17 -19.89
CA ALA A 279 -35.90 11.13 -20.23
C ALA A 279 -34.96 11.39 -19.03
N GLU A 280 -34.02 10.46 -18.77
CA GLU A 280 -32.87 10.73 -17.89
C GLU A 280 -31.64 11.06 -18.75
N ILE A 281 -30.86 12.05 -18.30
CA ILE A 281 -29.63 12.48 -18.98
C ILE A 281 -28.50 11.57 -18.50
N ASP A 282 -28.28 10.48 -19.24
CA ASP A 282 -27.14 9.58 -19.06
C ASP A 282 -25.85 10.26 -19.57
N VAL A 283 -25.11 10.90 -18.66
CA VAL A 283 -23.74 11.35 -18.93
C VAL A 283 -22.83 10.16 -18.72
N SER A 284 -22.45 9.51 -19.82
CA SER A 284 -21.58 8.33 -19.79
C SER A 284 -20.26 8.60 -19.06
N ASP A 285 -19.80 7.63 -18.25
CA ASP A 285 -18.49 7.64 -17.58
C ASP A 285 -17.33 7.99 -18.54
N ASP A 286 -17.43 7.62 -19.82
CA ASP A 286 -16.42 7.94 -20.84
C ASP A 286 -16.30 9.46 -21.09
N GLU A 287 -17.36 10.25 -20.90
CA GLU A 287 -17.35 11.70 -21.13
C GLU A 287 -16.70 12.45 -19.95
N ILE A 288 -16.91 11.97 -18.72
CA ILE A 288 -16.22 12.47 -17.51
C ILE A 288 -14.72 12.09 -17.55
N VAL A 289 -14.39 10.86 -17.97
CA VAL A 289 -12.98 10.45 -18.14
C VAL A 289 -12.33 11.24 -19.28
N THR A 290 -13.06 11.52 -20.37
CA THR A 290 -12.54 12.33 -21.48
C THR A 290 -12.32 13.79 -21.06
N SER A 291 -13.21 14.39 -20.26
CA SER A 291 -12.98 15.74 -19.72
C SER A 291 -11.79 15.79 -18.76
N MET A 292 -11.69 14.84 -17.81
CA MET A 292 -10.55 14.76 -16.90
C MET A 292 -9.22 14.53 -17.62
N VAL A 293 -9.19 13.70 -18.68
CA VAL A 293 -7.98 13.50 -19.49
C VAL A 293 -7.64 14.75 -20.30
N LEU A 294 -8.62 15.44 -20.89
CA LEU A 294 -8.38 16.68 -21.64
C LEU A 294 -7.93 17.82 -20.72
N GLU A 295 -8.55 18.01 -19.56
CA GLU A 295 -8.11 18.98 -18.55
C GLU A 295 -6.72 18.62 -18.00
N SER A 296 -6.41 17.32 -17.81
CA SER A 296 -5.07 16.85 -17.45
C SER A 296 -4.03 16.94 -18.58
N THR A 297 -4.42 17.11 -19.85
CA THR A 297 -3.46 17.52 -20.91
C THR A 297 -3.07 19.01 -20.81
N VAL A 298 -3.77 19.78 -19.96
CA VAL A 298 -3.39 21.13 -19.52
C VAL A 298 -2.79 21.10 -18.11
N ALA A 299 -2.18 19.98 -17.71
CA ALA A 299 -1.23 19.98 -16.61
C ALA A 299 -0.03 20.87 -17.02
N GLU A 300 -0.06 22.13 -16.59
CA GLU A 300 1.05 23.06 -16.72
C GLU A 300 2.34 22.41 -16.20
N ASP A 301 3.47 22.74 -16.84
CA ASP A 301 4.83 22.32 -16.49
C ASP A 301 5.23 22.87 -15.11
N ARG A 302 4.61 22.34 -14.06
CA ARG A 302 4.90 22.68 -12.67
C ARG A 302 6.30 22.17 -12.36
N PRO A 303 7.23 23.04 -11.93
CA PRO A 303 8.53 22.58 -11.50
C PRO A 303 8.36 21.59 -10.34
N VAL A 304 8.82 20.36 -10.54
CA VAL A 304 8.81 19.29 -9.53
C VAL A 304 9.45 19.82 -8.25
N ASP A 305 8.82 19.63 -7.08
CA ASP A 305 9.41 20.07 -5.81
C ASP A 305 10.58 19.17 -5.37
N GLN A 306 11.70 19.42 -6.04
CA GLN A 306 13.05 19.02 -5.66
C GLN A 306 13.70 20.13 -4.82
N GLY A 307 12.91 20.95 -4.11
CA GLY A 307 13.31 22.16 -3.39
C GLY A 307 14.43 21.90 -2.39
N ARG A 308 15.66 22.25 -2.77
CA ARG A 308 16.87 21.99 -1.98
C ARG A 308 17.08 23.07 -0.93
N ASP A 309 16.43 22.95 0.21
CA ASP A 309 16.94 23.57 1.44
C ASP A 309 17.44 22.49 2.40
N ARG A 310 18.76 22.24 2.38
CA ARG A 310 19.42 21.33 3.34
C ARG A 310 19.61 21.97 4.73
N SER A 311 19.36 23.28 4.87
CA SER A 311 19.44 24.00 6.15
C SER A 311 18.12 24.02 6.91
N VAL A 312 17.00 23.90 6.19
CA VAL A 312 15.67 23.60 6.74
C VAL A 312 15.42 22.11 6.54
N ARG A 313 15.68 21.27 7.56
CA ARG A 313 15.15 19.89 7.56
C ARG A 313 13.62 19.99 7.51
N PRO A 314 12.94 19.61 6.42
CA PRO A 314 11.49 19.54 6.42
C PRO A 314 11.10 18.44 7.41
N GLU A 315 10.01 18.61 8.17
CA GLU A 315 9.44 17.45 8.86
C GLU A 315 9.08 16.40 7.80
N PRO A 316 9.47 15.12 7.97
CA PRO A 316 9.22 14.11 6.96
C PRO A 316 7.72 13.87 6.80
N ARG A 317 7.13 14.50 5.77
CA ARG A 317 5.69 14.41 5.42
C ARG A 317 5.30 13.07 4.80
N TRP A 318 5.97 11.99 5.17
CA TRP A 318 5.52 10.65 4.82
C TRP A 318 4.34 10.26 5.73
N GLY A 319 3.18 10.85 5.46
CA GLY A 319 1.91 10.36 5.97
C GLY A 319 1.78 8.90 5.57
N GLY A 320 1.92 8.00 6.56
CA GLY A 320 1.62 6.59 6.37
C GLY A 320 0.19 6.42 5.86
N THR A 321 -0.14 5.23 5.37
CA THR A 321 -1.48 4.89 4.87
C THR A 321 -2.54 4.79 5.98
N SER A 322 -2.78 5.89 6.71
CA SER A 322 -4.11 6.17 7.21
C SER A 322 -5.00 6.42 5.99
N ALA A 323 -6.13 5.73 5.91
CA ALA A 323 -7.21 6.16 5.04
C ALA A 323 -7.54 7.64 5.34
N LEU A 324 -7.97 8.38 4.31
CA LEU A 324 -8.55 9.72 4.48
C LEU A 324 -9.50 9.68 5.69
N SER A 325 -9.42 10.68 6.57
CA SER A 325 -10.42 10.77 7.63
C SER A 325 -11.82 10.84 6.99
N MET A 326 -12.84 10.32 7.68
CA MET A 326 -14.20 10.31 7.13
C MET A 326 -14.68 11.72 6.73
N ASP A 327 -14.17 12.76 7.40
CA ASP A 327 -14.49 14.15 7.09
C ASP A 327 -13.71 14.73 5.89
N GLU A 328 -12.54 14.18 5.55
CA GLU A 328 -11.86 14.47 4.28
C GLU A 328 -12.51 13.72 3.11
N ALA A 329 -12.94 12.47 3.32
CA ALA A 329 -13.70 11.72 2.32
C ALA A 329 -15.05 12.40 1.98
N ARG A 330 -15.75 12.93 2.99
CA ARG A 330 -16.98 13.72 2.83
C ARG A 330 -16.81 15.06 2.10
N ARG A 331 -15.60 15.62 2.06
CA ARG A 331 -15.32 16.86 1.28
C ARG A 331 -15.02 16.59 -0.19
N LEU A 332 -14.61 15.36 -0.52
CA LEU A 332 -14.27 14.94 -1.88
C LEU A 332 -15.47 14.36 -2.64
N VAL A 333 -16.40 13.73 -1.94
CA VAL A 333 -17.72 13.39 -2.46
C VAL A 333 -18.68 14.50 -2.03
N GLY A 334 -18.89 15.48 -2.91
CA GLY A 334 -19.69 16.67 -2.59
C GLY A 334 -21.17 16.34 -2.36
N ASP A 335 -21.53 16.04 -1.12
CA ASP A 335 -22.91 16.17 -0.65
C ASP A 335 -23.24 17.67 -0.50
N PRO A 336 -24.46 18.11 -0.88
CA PRO A 336 -24.88 19.49 -0.72
C PRO A 336 -24.98 19.87 0.77
N ASP A 337 -24.71 21.15 1.08
CA ASP A 337 -24.89 21.72 2.41
C ASP A 337 -26.28 21.37 2.98
N PRO A 338 -26.40 21.00 4.26
CA PRO A 338 -27.69 20.96 4.92
C PRO A 338 -28.24 22.38 5.02
N ASP A 339 -29.38 22.62 4.38
CA ASP A 339 -30.07 23.92 4.33
C ASP A 339 -30.27 24.51 5.74
N PRO A 340 -30.00 25.81 5.96
CA PRO A 340 -30.13 26.42 7.28
C PRO A 340 -31.58 26.84 7.60
N GLU A 341 -32.19 26.18 8.60
CA GLU A 341 -33.34 26.69 9.38
C GLU A 341 -32.89 27.19 10.78
#